data_AF-A0A2H9R4R4-F1
#
_entry.id   AF-A0A2H9R4R4-F1
#
_cell.length_a   1.000
_cell.length_b   1.000
_cell.length_c   1.000
_cell.angle_alpha   90.00
_cell.angle_beta   90.00
_cell.angle_gamma   90.00
#
_symmetry.space_group_name_H-M   'P 1'
#
loop_
_entity.id
_entity.type
_entity.pdbx_description
1 polymer ?
#
loop_
_entity_poly.entity_id
_entity_poly.type
_entity_poly.pdbx_seq_one_letter_code
_entity_poly.pdbx_strand_id
1 'polypeptide(L)'
;MGKEIKILNKKIILLFLFFTIIFINQVSALSNESIQAKEALNQVEKNIFEMIEMGIPVSRVNETYQEALQLYSAQLSLEEKKGNANYDLVIKYASDINSIKEKAIKSHDELRIFKETFEEISKETNLSEMEEEYNALIQSFDEERFEDTLKLINLGYDRVSEIQSSQTALNSFYNATSKTIKNFFANNWLKLLIIFSVTLVLLLIFKTNLKKLKMRIKFSNLHTRKKVINNLLKNTQKDYFKTRKMSEADYKIRIKKFKELIRDIDRQIMVLKEDLFKLNKKNKTSPKKRLFHILF
;
A
#
# COMPACT_ATOMS: atom_id res chain seq x y z
N MET A 1 65.81 80.13 -19.61
CA MET A 1 64.95 79.30 -18.73
C MET A 1 63.68 78.75 -19.40
N GLY A 2 62.91 79.51 -20.19
CA GLY A 2 61.64 79.00 -20.76
C GLY A 2 61.71 77.86 -21.80
N LYS A 3 62.84 77.71 -22.52
CA LYS A 3 63.02 76.62 -23.51
C LYS A 3 63.31 75.25 -22.85
N GLU A 4 64.04 75.23 -21.74
CA GLU A 4 64.38 73.97 -21.05
C GLU A 4 63.16 73.36 -20.34
N ILE A 5 62.29 74.19 -19.76
CA ILE A 5 61.04 73.74 -19.13
C ILE A 5 60.10 73.09 -20.16
N LYS A 6 60.03 73.62 -21.39
CA LYS A 6 59.24 73.02 -22.49
C LYS A 6 59.77 71.65 -22.93
N ILE A 7 61.09 71.45 -22.93
CA ILE A 7 61.70 70.16 -23.30
C ILE A 7 61.46 69.12 -22.20
N LEU A 8 61.52 69.52 -20.93
CA LEU A 8 61.27 68.64 -19.80
C LEU A 8 59.81 68.14 -19.78
N ASN A 9 58.83 69.03 -19.98
CA ASN A 9 57.42 68.65 -20.05
C ASN A 9 57.11 67.70 -21.22
N LYS A 10 57.77 67.90 -22.37
CA LYS A 10 57.58 67.02 -23.54
C LYS A 10 58.11 65.61 -23.30
N LYS A 11 59.22 65.46 -22.56
CA LYS A 11 59.76 64.15 -22.16
C LYS A 11 58.88 63.43 -21.13
N ILE A 12 58.33 64.17 -20.16
CA ILE A 12 57.42 63.62 -19.14
C ILE A 12 56.13 63.09 -19.78
N ILE A 13 55.54 63.85 -20.71
CA ILE A 13 54.34 63.41 -21.45
C ILE A 13 54.63 62.15 -22.26
N LEU A 14 55.79 62.07 -22.93
CA LEU A 14 56.17 60.90 -23.73
C LEU A 14 56.41 59.65 -22.86
N LEU A 15 56.96 59.83 -21.66
CA LEU A 15 57.15 58.75 -20.69
C LEU A 15 55.82 58.24 -20.14
N PHE A 16 54.87 59.14 -19.88
CA PHE A 16 53.51 58.78 -19.43
C PHE A 16 52.74 58.01 -20.52
N LEU A 17 52.89 58.43 -21.79
CA LEU A 17 52.28 57.76 -22.94
C LEU A 17 52.88 56.36 -23.21
N PHE A 18 54.18 56.19 -22.94
CA PHE A 18 54.83 54.89 -23.00
C PHE A 18 54.35 53.96 -21.88
N PHE A 19 54.15 54.49 -20.67
CA PHE A 19 53.62 53.73 -19.53
C PHE A 19 52.16 53.30 -19.77
N THR A 20 51.30 54.15 -20.33
CA THR A 20 49.91 53.76 -20.65
C THR A 20 49.85 52.67 -21.72
N ILE A 21 50.72 52.68 -22.72
CA ILE A 21 50.77 51.61 -23.74
C ILE A 21 51.22 50.26 -23.14
N ILE A 22 52.14 50.26 -22.18
CA ILE A 22 52.56 49.03 -21.49
C ILE A 22 51.43 48.48 -20.61
N PHE A 23 50.66 49.34 -19.94
CA PHE A 23 49.54 48.93 -19.10
C PHE A 23 48.33 48.41 -19.88
N ILE A 24 48.07 48.92 -21.09
CA ILE A 24 46.95 48.46 -21.93
C ILE A 24 47.18 47.01 -22.42
N ASN A 25 48.43 46.55 -22.53
CA ASN A 25 48.76 45.21 -23.02
C ASN A 25 48.69 44.09 -21.96
N GLN A 26 48.33 44.41 -20.70
CA GLN A 26 48.18 43.40 -19.63
C GLN A 26 46.73 43.01 -19.36
N VAL A 27 45.77 43.48 -20.14
CA VAL A 27 44.42 42.91 -20.12
C VAL A 27 44.50 41.57 -20.86
N SER A 28 44.81 40.51 -20.12
CA SER A 28 44.64 39.13 -20.58
C SER A 28 43.19 38.96 -20.98
N ALA A 29 42.92 39.05 -22.28
CA ALA A 29 41.59 38.80 -22.81
C ALA A 29 41.27 37.32 -22.56
N LEU A 30 40.33 37.07 -21.64
CA LEU A 30 39.74 35.75 -21.45
C LEU A 30 39.18 35.26 -22.79
N SER A 31 39.32 33.97 -23.05
CA SER A 31 38.65 33.32 -24.17
C SER A 31 37.13 33.52 -24.10
N ASN A 32 36.48 33.54 -25.26
CA ASN A 32 35.04 33.66 -25.34
C ASN A 32 34.35 32.48 -24.63
N GLU A 33 34.97 31.30 -24.69
CA GLU A 33 34.54 30.07 -24.02
C GLU A 33 34.55 30.22 -22.49
N SER A 34 35.58 30.87 -21.93
CA SER A 34 35.65 31.17 -20.49
C SER A 34 34.54 32.12 -20.05
N ILE A 35 34.29 33.19 -20.83
CA ILE A 35 33.21 34.15 -20.57
C ILE A 35 31.85 33.44 -20.61
N GLN A 36 31.60 32.63 -21.64
CA GLN A 36 30.38 31.87 -21.79
C GLN A 36 30.17 30.89 -20.61
N ALA A 37 31.21 30.17 -20.20
CA ALA A 37 31.14 29.25 -19.07
C ALA A 37 30.82 29.98 -17.76
N LYS A 38 31.41 31.16 -17.53
CA LYS A 38 31.13 32.00 -16.37
C LYS A 38 29.68 32.50 -16.36
N GLU A 39 29.19 32.96 -17.50
CA GLU A 39 27.79 33.40 -17.64
C GLU A 39 26.81 32.25 -17.37
N ALA A 40 27.11 31.05 -17.88
CA ALA A 40 26.32 29.85 -17.63
C ALA A 40 26.28 29.50 -16.13
N LEU A 41 27.42 29.56 -15.43
CA LEU A 41 27.49 29.33 -13.98
C LEU A 41 26.70 30.37 -13.17
N ASN A 42 26.80 31.65 -13.53
CA ASN A 42 26.00 32.70 -12.88
C ASN A 42 24.49 32.48 -13.08
N GLN A 43 24.08 31.97 -14.25
CA GLN A 43 22.69 31.62 -14.50
C GLN A 43 22.24 30.40 -13.67
N VAL A 44 23.11 29.40 -13.52
CA VAL A 44 22.88 28.25 -12.65
C VAL A 44 22.68 28.67 -11.19
N GLU A 45 23.49 29.59 -10.68
CA GLU A 45 23.35 30.11 -9.31
C GLU A 45 21.96 30.72 -9.08
N LYS A 46 21.50 31.57 -10.01
CA LYS A 46 20.14 32.15 -9.98
C LYS A 46 19.06 31.07 -10.04
N ASN A 47 19.25 30.07 -10.90
CA ASN A 47 18.33 28.95 -11.04
C ASN A 47 18.20 28.13 -9.74
N ILE A 48 19.31 27.87 -9.05
CA ILE A 48 19.32 27.18 -7.74
C ILE A 48 18.62 28.03 -6.69
N PHE A 49 18.88 29.35 -6.66
CA PHE A 49 18.21 30.26 -5.74
C PHE A 49 16.69 30.27 -5.93
N GLU A 50 16.21 30.31 -7.17
CA GLU A 50 14.79 30.22 -7.50
C GLU A 50 14.16 28.91 -7.00
N MET A 51 14.84 27.77 -7.17
CA MET A 51 14.37 26.49 -6.64
C MET A 51 14.27 26.50 -5.10
N ILE A 52 15.23 27.13 -4.42
CA ILE A 52 15.20 27.30 -2.95
C ILE A 52 14.02 28.16 -2.52
N GLU A 53 13.75 29.28 -3.21
CA GLU A 53 12.60 30.15 -2.91
C GLU A 53 11.26 29.42 -3.07
N MET A 54 11.19 28.47 -4.02
CA MET A 54 10.02 27.60 -4.21
C MET A 54 9.94 26.43 -3.21
N GLY A 55 10.95 26.24 -2.36
CA GLY A 55 11.01 25.10 -1.43
C GLY A 55 11.30 23.75 -2.11
N ILE A 56 11.90 23.78 -3.31
CA ILE A 56 12.31 22.57 -4.05
C ILE A 56 13.69 22.11 -3.53
N PRO A 57 13.90 20.81 -3.27
CA PRO A 57 15.20 20.30 -2.85
C PRO A 57 16.27 20.51 -3.94
N VAL A 58 17.48 20.91 -3.53
CA VAL A 58 18.57 21.35 -4.43
C VAL A 58 19.90 20.63 -4.21
N SER A 59 19.95 19.54 -3.45
CA SER A 59 21.19 18.85 -3.07
C SER A 59 21.97 18.37 -4.29
N ARG A 60 21.32 17.65 -5.22
CA ARG A 60 21.92 17.10 -6.45
C ARG A 60 22.40 18.19 -7.40
N VAL A 61 21.61 19.25 -7.59
CA VAL A 61 22.00 20.37 -8.46
C VAL A 61 23.12 21.19 -7.84
N ASN A 62 23.14 21.34 -6.51
CA ASN A 62 24.21 22.03 -5.81
C ASN A 62 25.53 21.24 -5.87
N GLU A 63 25.51 19.93 -5.70
CA GLU A 63 26.68 19.07 -5.90
C GLU A 63 27.25 19.22 -7.31
N THR A 64 26.40 19.11 -8.33
CA THR A 64 26.80 19.28 -9.74
C THR A 64 27.35 20.69 -10.01
N TYR A 65 26.77 21.71 -9.38
CA TYR A 65 27.25 23.10 -9.49
C TYR A 65 28.63 23.29 -8.85
N GLN A 66 28.88 22.71 -7.67
CA GLN A 66 30.20 22.77 -7.03
C GLN A 66 31.26 22.08 -7.88
N GLU A 67 30.95 20.93 -8.49
CA GLU A 67 31.84 20.27 -9.45
C GLU A 67 32.13 21.15 -10.66
N ALA A 68 31.11 21.80 -11.21
CA ALA A 68 31.26 22.72 -12.34
C ALA A 68 32.15 23.93 -11.99
N LEU A 69 32.01 24.50 -10.79
CA LEU A 69 32.85 25.58 -10.29
C LEU A 69 34.32 25.16 -10.16
N GLN A 70 34.57 23.97 -9.60
CA GLN A 70 35.93 23.41 -9.48
C GLN A 70 36.56 23.21 -10.86
N LEU A 71 35.82 22.60 -11.80
CA LEU A 71 36.28 22.41 -13.18
C LEU A 71 36.58 23.74 -13.87
N TYR A 72 35.69 24.72 -13.74
CA TYR A 72 35.89 26.06 -14.28
C TYR A 72 37.17 26.72 -13.74
N SER A 73 37.38 26.66 -12.42
CA SER A 73 38.58 27.22 -11.77
C SER A 73 39.89 26.58 -12.26
N ALA A 74 39.87 25.26 -12.51
CA ALA A 74 41.01 24.53 -13.03
C ALA A 74 41.32 24.89 -14.49
N GLN A 75 40.28 25.02 -15.33
CA GLN A 75 40.42 25.42 -16.74
C GLN A 75 40.90 26.87 -16.86
N LEU A 76 40.38 27.77 -16.02
CA LEU A 76 40.83 29.15 -15.95
C LEU A 76 42.32 29.23 -15.57
N SER A 77 42.74 28.47 -14.57
CA SER A 77 44.15 28.39 -14.16
C SER A 77 45.06 27.82 -15.26
N LEU A 78 44.54 26.93 -16.11
CA LEU A 78 45.26 26.37 -17.25
C LEU A 78 45.41 27.40 -18.38
N GLU A 79 44.35 28.16 -18.65
CA GLU A 79 44.32 29.25 -19.64
C GLU A 79 45.28 30.38 -19.27
N GLU A 80 45.30 30.80 -18.00
CA GLU A 80 46.24 31.81 -17.48
C GLU A 80 47.71 31.38 -17.67
N LYS A 81 47.98 30.07 -17.62
CA LYS A 81 49.30 29.48 -17.90
C LYS A 81 49.57 29.27 -19.40
N LYS A 82 48.71 29.82 -20.28
CA LYS A 82 48.76 29.68 -21.74
C LYS A 82 48.61 28.23 -22.23
N GLY A 83 47.96 27.38 -21.44
CA GLY A 83 47.56 26.04 -21.86
C GLY A 83 46.28 26.05 -22.69
N ASN A 84 45.96 24.92 -23.32
CA ASN A 84 44.70 24.72 -24.03
C ASN A 84 43.60 24.37 -23.03
N ALA A 85 42.86 25.36 -22.55
CA ALA A 85 41.69 25.15 -21.71
C ALA A 85 40.49 24.64 -22.54
N ASN A 86 39.67 23.79 -21.92
CA ASN A 86 38.41 23.31 -22.49
C ASN A 86 37.28 23.47 -21.45
N TYR A 87 36.26 24.25 -21.79
CA TYR A 87 35.12 24.56 -20.93
C TYR A 87 33.83 23.79 -21.28
N ASP A 88 33.86 22.88 -22.26
CA ASP A 88 32.69 22.13 -22.75
C ASP A 88 31.96 21.38 -21.62
N LEU A 89 32.72 20.78 -20.69
CA LEU A 89 32.16 20.03 -19.58
C LEU A 89 31.45 20.93 -18.56
N VAL A 90 31.97 22.16 -18.32
CA VAL A 90 31.33 23.15 -17.45
C VAL A 90 30.00 23.60 -18.05
N ILE A 91 29.99 23.90 -19.35
CA ILE A 91 28.79 24.28 -20.09
C ILE A 91 27.77 23.14 -20.08
N LYS A 92 28.23 21.89 -20.26
CA LYS A 92 27.37 20.70 -20.16
C LYS A 92 26.72 20.58 -18.78
N TYR A 93 27.48 20.68 -17.70
CA TYR A 93 26.94 20.64 -16.34
C TYR A 93 25.93 21.75 -16.08
N ALA A 94 26.20 22.97 -16.56
CA ALA A 94 25.25 24.07 -16.46
C ALA A 94 23.93 23.78 -17.21
N SER A 95 24.02 23.19 -18.41
CA SER A 95 22.87 22.75 -19.20
C SER A 95 22.09 21.63 -18.49
N ASP A 96 22.78 20.65 -17.91
CA ASP A 96 22.17 19.53 -17.20
C ASP A 96 21.39 20.04 -15.96
N ILE A 97 21.96 20.98 -15.20
CA ILE A 97 21.28 21.61 -14.06
C ILE A 97 20.03 22.37 -14.51
N ASN A 98 20.08 23.09 -15.64
CA ASN A 98 18.90 23.77 -16.18
C ASN A 98 17.78 22.77 -16.55
N SER A 99 18.14 21.63 -17.16
CA SER A 99 17.17 20.57 -17.46
C SER A 99 16.57 19.96 -16.20
N ILE A 100 17.37 19.77 -15.15
CA ILE A 100 16.88 19.29 -13.85
C ILE A 100 15.91 20.30 -13.22
N LYS A 101 16.23 21.60 -13.25
CA LYS A 101 15.32 22.67 -12.77
C LYS A 101 13.96 22.61 -13.46
N GLU A 102 13.92 22.53 -14.78
CA GLU A 102 12.66 22.48 -15.54
C GLU A 102 11.79 21.31 -15.11
N LYS A 103 12.40 20.13 -14.92
CA LYS A 103 11.70 18.93 -14.43
C LYS A 103 11.26 19.08 -12.98
N ALA A 104 12.09 19.68 -12.13
CA ALA A 104 11.81 19.89 -10.72
C ALA A 104 10.60 20.81 -10.54
N ILE A 105 10.58 21.97 -11.21
CA ILE A 105 9.45 22.91 -11.19
C ILE A 105 8.17 22.22 -11.69
N LYS A 106 8.24 21.52 -12.82
CA LYS A 106 7.08 20.78 -13.33
C LYS A 106 6.58 19.74 -12.34
N SER A 107 7.48 18.95 -11.76
CA SER A 107 7.10 17.91 -10.79
C SER A 107 6.55 18.50 -9.50
N HIS A 108 7.03 19.66 -9.07
CA HIS A 108 6.53 20.38 -7.90
C HIS A 108 5.09 20.84 -8.11
N ASP A 109 4.80 21.48 -9.26
CA ASP A 109 3.48 21.98 -9.58
C ASP A 109 2.46 20.84 -9.73
N GLU A 110 2.82 19.79 -10.46
CA GLU A 110 1.98 18.59 -10.63
C GLU A 110 1.75 17.87 -9.29
N LEU A 111 2.78 17.76 -8.44
CA LEU A 111 2.64 17.13 -7.13
C LEU A 111 1.68 17.93 -6.24
N ARG A 112 1.75 19.27 -6.29
CA ARG A 112 0.81 20.12 -5.54
C ARG A 112 -0.63 19.91 -6.01
N ILE A 113 -0.88 19.93 -7.32
CA ILE A 113 -2.22 19.69 -7.89
C ILE A 113 -2.72 18.30 -7.50
N PHE A 114 -1.85 17.29 -7.56
CA PHE A 114 -2.18 15.92 -7.16
C PHE A 114 -2.55 15.84 -5.68
N LYS A 115 -1.79 16.47 -4.77
CA LYS A 115 -2.09 16.52 -3.32
C LYS A 115 -3.47 17.12 -3.05
N GLU A 116 -3.77 18.27 -3.65
CA GLU A 116 -5.06 18.94 -3.49
C GLU A 116 -6.22 18.05 -3.99
N THR A 117 -6.02 17.41 -5.14
CA THR A 117 -7.00 16.48 -5.73
C THR A 117 -7.21 15.24 -4.83
N PHE A 118 -6.12 14.67 -4.30
CA PHE A 118 -6.15 13.53 -3.41
C PHE A 118 -6.90 13.85 -2.11
N GLU A 119 -6.62 14.99 -1.50
CA GLU A 119 -7.31 15.47 -0.29
C GLU A 119 -8.80 15.72 -0.54
N GLU A 120 -9.17 16.31 -1.67
CA GLU A 120 -10.57 16.52 -2.04
C GLU A 120 -11.33 15.20 -2.18
N ILE A 121 -10.77 14.25 -2.93
CA ILE A 121 -11.40 12.94 -3.16
C ILE A 121 -11.45 12.10 -1.89
N SER A 122 -10.46 12.22 -1.01
CA SER A 122 -10.42 11.51 0.28
C SER A 122 -11.60 11.82 1.20
N LYS A 123 -12.30 12.94 1.00
CA LYS A 123 -13.50 13.32 1.76
C LYS A 123 -14.70 12.44 1.44
N GLU A 124 -14.79 11.93 0.21
CA GLU A 124 -15.94 11.16 -0.28
C GLU A 124 -15.60 9.68 -0.50
N THR A 125 -14.34 9.39 -0.81
CA THR A 125 -13.85 8.06 -1.20
C THR A 125 -12.80 7.60 -0.21
N ASN A 126 -12.91 6.36 0.28
CA ASN A 126 -11.85 5.80 1.13
C ASN A 126 -10.60 5.49 0.28
N LEU A 127 -9.53 6.27 0.48
CA LEU A 127 -8.25 6.14 -0.22
C LEU A 127 -7.15 5.47 0.64
N SER A 128 -7.51 4.81 1.75
CA SER A 128 -6.52 4.14 2.62
C SER A 128 -5.65 3.10 1.91
N GLU A 129 -6.17 2.47 0.86
CA GLU A 129 -5.41 1.52 0.03
C GLU A 129 -4.27 2.16 -0.77
N MET A 130 -4.23 3.50 -0.87
CA MET A 130 -3.26 4.25 -1.67
C MET A 130 -2.23 5.02 -0.83
N GLU A 131 -2.20 4.80 0.48
CA GLU A 131 -1.30 5.52 1.38
C GLU A 131 0.17 5.24 1.07
N GLU A 132 0.52 4.01 0.68
CA GLU A 132 1.88 3.64 0.30
C GLU A 132 2.34 4.36 -0.97
N GLU A 133 1.52 4.40 -2.01
CA GLU A 133 1.82 5.07 -3.27
C GLU A 133 1.91 6.59 -3.11
N TYR A 134 1.03 7.17 -2.28
CA TYR A 134 1.07 8.59 -1.94
C TYR A 134 2.40 8.95 -1.24
N ASN A 135 2.81 8.14 -0.25
CA ASN A 135 4.08 8.38 0.45
C ASN A 135 5.29 8.18 -0.47
N ALA A 136 5.26 7.19 -1.36
CA ALA A 136 6.32 6.98 -2.36
C ALA A 136 6.47 8.17 -3.31
N LEU A 137 5.37 8.85 -3.64
CA LEU A 137 5.37 10.08 -4.44
C LEU A 137 6.12 11.22 -3.73
N ILE A 138 5.81 11.44 -2.45
CA ILE A 138 6.47 12.48 -1.64
C ILE A 138 7.96 12.17 -1.53
N GLN A 139 8.29 10.92 -1.16
CA GLN A 139 9.66 10.49 -1.01
C GLN A 139 10.46 10.61 -2.32
N SER A 140 9.88 10.26 -3.46
CA SER A 140 10.55 10.41 -4.77
C SER A 140 10.89 11.87 -5.09
N PHE A 141 10.00 12.80 -4.73
CA PHE A 141 10.25 14.23 -4.91
C PHE A 141 11.34 14.74 -3.96
N ASP A 142 11.27 14.37 -2.68
CA ASP A 142 12.24 14.77 -1.65
C ASP A 142 13.65 14.23 -1.93
N GLU A 143 13.75 13.05 -2.55
CA GLU A 143 15.00 12.45 -3.01
C GLU A 143 15.47 12.96 -4.38
N GLU A 144 14.86 14.04 -4.90
CA GLU A 144 15.25 14.72 -6.14
C GLU A 144 15.18 13.82 -7.39
N ARG A 145 14.30 12.81 -7.37
CA ARG A 145 13.98 11.91 -8.48
C ARG A 145 12.79 12.43 -9.28
N PHE A 146 12.89 13.69 -9.74
CA PHE A 146 11.79 14.44 -10.35
C PHE A 146 11.16 13.74 -11.58
N GLU A 147 11.97 13.07 -12.39
CA GLU A 147 11.47 12.29 -13.54
C GLU A 147 10.59 11.11 -13.12
N ASP A 148 10.92 10.45 -12.02
CA ASP A 148 10.16 9.33 -11.51
C ASP A 148 8.92 9.81 -10.76
N THR A 149 9.02 10.94 -10.05
CA THR A 149 7.86 11.60 -9.45
C THR A 149 6.77 11.86 -10.48
N LEU A 150 7.10 12.42 -11.65
CA LEU A 150 6.12 12.66 -12.72
C LEU A 150 5.45 11.37 -13.22
N LYS A 151 6.18 10.25 -13.30
CA LYS A 151 5.60 8.96 -13.68
C LYS A 151 4.66 8.43 -12.58
N LEU A 152 5.10 8.52 -11.33
CA LEU A 152 4.33 8.10 -10.17
C LEU A 152 3.04 8.94 -10.02
N ILE A 153 3.04 10.22 -10.40
CA ILE A 153 1.84 11.08 -10.34
C ILE A 153 0.78 10.55 -11.30
N ASN A 154 1.16 10.22 -12.54
CA ASN A 154 0.24 9.65 -13.52
C ASN A 154 -0.35 8.32 -13.04
N LEU A 155 0.51 7.43 -12.50
CA LEU A 155 0.06 6.18 -11.88
C LEU A 155 -0.87 6.43 -10.69
N GLY A 156 -0.59 7.48 -9.92
CA GLY A 156 -1.44 7.92 -8.82
C GLY A 156 -2.83 8.31 -9.29
N TYR A 157 -2.94 9.13 -10.34
CA TYR A 157 -4.24 9.51 -10.91
C TYR A 157 -5.02 8.30 -11.42
N ASP A 158 -4.37 7.38 -12.12
CA ASP A 158 -5.00 6.14 -12.60
C ASP A 158 -5.55 5.33 -11.43
N ARG A 159 -4.77 5.20 -10.34
CA ARG A 159 -5.18 4.45 -9.15
C ARG A 159 -6.32 5.12 -8.39
N VAL A 160 -6.30 6.44 -8.24
CA VAL A 160 -7.42 7.22 -7.67
C VAL A 160 -8.70 6.99 -8.49
N SER A 161 -8.60 7.07 -9.82
CA SER A 161 -9.72 6.84 -10.73
C SER A 161 -10.29 5.42 -10.61
N GLU A 162 -9.42 4.41 -10.49
CA GLU A 162 -9.82 3.02 -10.28
C GLU A 162 -10.57 2.83 -8.95
N ILE A 163 -10.03 3.37 -7.85
CA ILE A 163 -10.68 3.25 -6.53
C ILE A 163 -12.03 3.97 -6.54
N GLN A 164 -12.09 5.18 -7.09
CA GLN A 164 -13.32 5.98 -7.15
C GLN A 164 -14.40 5.28 -8.01
N SER A 165 -14.02 4.75 -9.18
CA SER A 165 -14.93 4.04 -10.07
C SER A 165 -15.43 2.73 -9.45
N SER A 166 -14.56 1.98 -8.77
CA SER A 166 -14.92 0.77 -8.03
C SER A 166 -15.93 1.06 -6.92
N GLN A 167 -15.68 2.08 -6.08
CA GLN A 167 -16.62 2.47 -5.02
C GLN A 167 -17.95 2.99 -5.58
N THR A 168 -17.91 3.77 -6.66
CA THR A 168 -19.13 4.24 -7.36
C THR A 168 -19.93 3.07 -7.93
N ALA A 169 -19.26 2.10 -8.54
CA ALA A 169 -19.89 0.89 -9.06
C ALA A 169 -20.53 0.05 -7.93
N LEU A 170 -19.81 -0.14 -6.81
CA LEU A 170 -20.32 -0.84 -5.63
C LEU A 170 -21.52 -0.13 -5.01
N ASN A 171 -21.48 1.19 -4.88
CA ASN A 171 -22.58 2.00 -4.36
C ASN A 171 -23.80 1.94 -5.29
N SER A 172 -23.58 2.06 -6.59
CA SER A 172 -24.63 1.91 -7.60
C SER A 172 -25.27 0.52 -7.55
N PHE A 173 -24.45 -0.52 -7.46
CA PHE A 173 -24.90 -1.91 -7.35
C PHE A 173 -25.68 -2.16 -6.05
N TYR A 174 -25.16 -1.67 -4.92
CA TYR A 174 -25.81 -1.79 -3.62
C TYR A 174 -27.15 -1.06 -3.59
N ASN A 175 -27.21 0.16 -4.13
CA ASN A 175 -28.45 0.94 -4.19
C ASN A 175 -29.49 0.27 -5.10
N ALA A 176 -29.09 -0.25 -6.25
CA ALA A 176 -29.97 -1.00 -7.15
C ALA A 176 -30.50 -2.28 -6.50
N THR A 177 -29.62 -3.03 -5.85
CA THR A 177 -29.96 -4.28 -5.15
C THR A 177 -30.85 -4.01 -3.93
N SER A 178 -30.51 -3.03 -3.11
CA SER A 178 -31.29 -2.61 -1.94
C SER A 178 -32.67 -2.13 -2.33
N LYS A 179 -32.79 -1.31 -3.39
CA LYS A 179 -34.09 -0.88 -3.93
C LYS A 179 -34.92 -2.06 -4.42
N THR A 180 -34.30 -3.01 -5.12
CA THR A 180 -34.96 -4.24 -5.59
C THR A 180 -35.45 -5.10 -4.42
N ILE A 181 -34.61 -5.31 -3.41
CA ILE A 181 -34.97 -6.06 -2.20
C ILE A 181 -36.09 -5.35 -1.44
N LYS A 182 -35.97 -4.04 -1.18
CA LYS A 182 -36.99 -3.23 -0.52
C LYS A 182 -38.34 -3.32 -1.25
N ASN A 183 -38.32 -3.17 -2.58
CA ASN A 183 -39.52 -3.29 -3.40
C ASN A 183 -40.11 -4.71 -3.37
N PHE A 184 -39.27 -5.75 -3.37
CA PHE A 184 -39.72 -7.12 -3.24
C PHE A 184 -40.45 -7.36 -1.90
N PHE A 185 -39.88 -6.89 -0.79
CA PHE A 185 -40.53 -6.97 0.53
C PHE A 185 -41.81 -6.14 0.59
N ALA A 186 -41.80 -4.90 0.09
CA ALA A 186 -42.97 -4.03 0.08
C ALA A 186 -44.13 -4.63 -0.73
N ASN A 187 -43.85 -5.20 -1.90
CA ASN A 187 -44.87 -5.76 -2.77
C ASN A 187 -45.37 -7.14 -2.30
N ASN A 188 -44.59 -7.87 -1.51
CA ASN A 188 -44.90 -9.24 -1.10
C ASN A 188 -45.05 -9.42 0.41
N TRP A 189 -45.17 -8.35 1.20
CA TRP A 189 -45.20 -8.44 2.68
C TRP A 189 -46.29 -9.38 3.19
N LEU A 190 -47.49 -9.36 2.60
CA LEU A 190 -48.61 -10.21 2.99
C LEU A 190 -48.38 -11.68 2.61
N LYS A 191 -47.79 -11.96 1.43
CA LYS A 191 -47.40 -13.32 1.03
C LYS A 191 -46.31 -13.87 1.94
N LEU A 192 -45.30 -13.06 2.27
CA LEU A 192 -44.23 -13.42 3.19
C LEU A 192 -44.77 -13.73 4.59
N LEU A 193 -45.75 -12.97 5.09
CA LEU A 193 -46.42 -13.23 6.36
C LEU A 193 -47.15 -14.58 6.35
N ILE A 194 -47.88 -14.90 5.29
CA ILE A 194 -48.56 -16.20 5.13
C ILE A 194 -47.53 -17.34 5.13
N ILE A 195 -46.47 -17.25 4.32
CA ILE A 195 -45.40 -18.25 4.25
C ILE A 195 -44.73 -18.41 5.63
N PHE A 196 -44.46 -17.30 6.33
CA PHE A 196 -43.87 -17.32 7.66
C PHE A 196 -44.79 -18.00 8.69
N SER A 197 -46.09 -17.68 8.68
CA SER A 197 -47.09 -18.30 9.55
C SER A 197 -47.21 -19.81 9.30
N VAL A 198 -47.30 -20.23 8.03
CA VAL A 198 -47.33 -21.65 7.65
C VAL A 198 -46.06 -22.36 8.09
N THR A 199 -44.88 -21.76 7.86
CA THR A 199 -43.59 -22.30 8.29
C THR A 199 -43.51 -22.45 9.81
N LEU A 200 -44.04 -21.48 10.57
CA LEU A 200 -44.10 -21.55 12.03
C LEU A 200 -44.99 -22.69 12.52
N VAL A 201 -46.17 -22.86 11.93
CA VAL A 201 -47.09 -23.97 12.23
C VAL A 201 -46.42 -25.31 11.91
N LEU A 202 -45.79 -25.43 10.74
CA LEU A 202 -45.02 -26.63 10.37
C LEU A 202 -43.90 -26.90 11.38
N LEU A 203 -43.11 -25.89 11.76
CA LEU A 203 -42.06 -26.05 12.78
C LEU A 203 -42.62 -26.53 14.13
N LEU A 204 -43.79 -26.05 14.55
CA LEU A 204 -44.45 -26.52 15.77
C LEU A 204 -44.90 -27.98 15.68
N ILE A 205 -45.49 -28.38 14.54
CA ILE A 205 -45.89 -29.78 14.28
C ILE A 205 -44.66 -30.69 14.26
N PHE A 206 -43.59 -30.28 13.56
CA PHE A 206 -42.38 -31.07 13.37
C PHE A 206 -41.38 -30.96 14.52
N LYS A 207 -41.56 -30.09 15.52
CA LYS A 207 -40.65 -29.90 16.66
C LYS A 207 -40.30 -31.22 17.35
N THR A 208 -41.27 -32.12 17.52
CA THR A 208 -41.07 -33.42 18.16
C THR A 208 -40.26 -34.37 17.26
N ASN A 209 -40.56 -34.40 15.96
CA ASN A 209 -39.85 -35.20 14.98
C ASN A 209 -38.40 -34.72 14.79
N LEU A 210 -38.17 -33.41 14.74
CA LEU A 210 -36.83 -32.81 14.67
C LEU A 210 -35.99 -33.14 15.91
N LYS A 211 -36.59 -33.10 17.12
CA LYS A 211 -35.91 -33.55 18.35
C LYS A 211 -35.51 -35.02 18.27
N LYS A 212 -36.40 -35.89 17.80
CA LYS A 212 -36.10 -37.33 17.61
C LYS A 212 -35.00 -37.53 16.57
N LEU A 213 -35.05 -36.81 15.45
CA LEU A 213 -34.03 -36.88 14.40
C LEU A 213 -32.66 -36.47 14.95
N LYS A 214 -32.57 -35.33 15.66
CA LYS A 214 -31.33 -34.87 16.30
C LYS A 214 -30.78 -35.91 17.27
N MET A 215 -31.63 -36.54 18.09
CA MET A 215 -31.21 -37.61 19.01
C MET A 215 -30.76 -38.86 18.26
N ARG A 216 -31.41 -39.26 17.17
CA ARG A 216 -30.98 -40.40 16.33
C ARG A 216 -29.62 -40.14 15.68
N ILE A 217 -29.39 -38.94 15.15
CA ILE A 217 -28.10 -38.54 14.59
C ILE A 217 -27.02 -38.60 15.67
N LYS A 218 -27.28 -38.03 16.86
CA LYS A 218 -26.34 -38.08 17.98
C LYS A 218 -26.05 -39.50 18.44
N PHE A 219 -27.08 -40.36 18.51
CA PHE A 219 -26.95 -41.77 18.84
C PHE A 219 -26.06 -42.51 17.83
N SER A 220 -26.30 -42.30 16.52
CA SER A 220 -25.48 -42.88 15.45
C SER A 220 -24.03 -42.45 15.57
N ASN A 221 -23.78 -41.16 15.78
CA ASN A 221 -22.42 -40.61 15.95
C ASN A 221 -21.69 -41.23 17.15
N LEU A 222 -22.38 -41.42 18.28
CA LEU A 222 -21.80 -42.08 19.45
C LEU A 222 -21.47 -43.55 19.17
N HIS A 223 -22.33 -44.26 18.42
CA HIS A 223 -22.06 -45.64 18.04
C HIS A 223 -20.85 -45.76 17.11
N THR A 224 -20.74 -44.86 16.13
CA THR A 224 -19.57 -44.77 15.23
C THR A 224 -18.29 -44.47 16.02
N ARG A 225 -18.33 -43.51 16.96
CA ARG A 225 -17.19 -43.21 17.84
C ARG A 225 -16.78 -44.42 18.68
N LYS A 226 -17.75 -45.13 19.27
CA LYS A 226 -17.49 -46.38 20.02
C LYS A 226 -16.81 -47.42 19.14
N LYS A 227 -17.28 -47.61 17.91
CA LYS A 227 -16.69 -48.55 16.94
C LYS A 227 -15.24 -48.20 16.61
N VAL A 228 -14.95 -46.92 16.37
CA VAL A 228 -13.57 -46.43 16.14
C VAL A 228 -12.68 -46.70 17.34
N ILE A 229 -13.11 -46.38 18.55
CA ILE A 229 -12.32 -46.62 19.78
C ILE A 229 -12.10 -48.12 20.00
N ASN A 230 -13.10 -48.96 19.77
CA ASN A 230 -12.94 -50.42 19.83
C ASN A 230 -11.92 -50.94 18.81
N ASN A 231 -11.88 -50.38 17.61
CA ASN A 231 -10.87 -50.73 16.61
C ASN A 231 -9.46 -50.27 17.06
N LEU A 232 -9.33 -49.07 17.61
CA LEU A 232 -8.08 -48.58 18.18
C LEU A 232 -7.60 -49.46 19.36
N LEU A 233 -8.53 -49.90 20.22
CA LEU A 233 -8.26 -50.83 21.33
C LEU A 233 -7.70 -52.15 20.79
N LYS A 234 -8.34 -52.75 19.78
CA LYS A 234 -7.88 -53.99 19.13
C LYS A 234 -6.51 -53.84 18.48
N ASN A 235 -6.28 -52.73 17.78
CA ASN A 235 -4.98 -52.46 17.16
C ASN A 235 -3.88 -52.28 18.22
N THR A 236 -4.17 -51.53 19.29
CA THR A 236 -3.25 -51.35 20.43
C THR A 236 -2.89 -52.67 21.10
N GLN A 237 -3.87 -53.57 21.28
CA GLN A 237 -3.62 -54.93 21.78
C GLN A 237 -2.76 -55.75 20.81
N LYS A 238 -3.03 -55.68 19.50
CA LYS A 238 -2.22 -56.33 18.48
C LYS A 238 -0.78 -55.82 18.50
N ASP A 239 -0.58 -54.51 18.66
CA ASP A 239 0.74 -53.89 18.65
C ASP A 239 1.58 -54.27 19.88
N TYR A 240 0.94 -54.38 21.04
CA TYR A 240 1.59 -54.84 22.26
C TYR A 240 1.91 -56.35 22.23
N PHE A 241 0.91 -57.21 22.00
CA PHE A 241 1.07 -58.66 22.15
C PHE A 241 1.70 -59.35 20.93
N LYS A 242 1.42 -58.88 19.71
CA LYS A 242 1.90 -59.57 18.49
C LYS A 242 3.16 -58.94 17.91
N THR A 243 3.17 -57.62 17.74
CA THR A 243 4.28 -56.95 17.04
C THR A 243 5.36 -56.44 18.00
N ARG A 244 5.09 -56.41 19.32
CA ARG A 244 5.98 -55.88 20.37
C ARG A 244 6.47 -54.45 20.08
N LYS A 245 5.66 -53.65 19.37
CA LYS A 245 6.01 -52.26 18.97
C LYS A 245 5.71 -51.21 20.04
N MET A 246 5.21 -51.60 21.22
CA MET A 246 4.71 -50.69 22.24
C MET A 246 5.21 -51.10 23.62
N SER A 247 5.61 -50.13 24.46
CA SER A 247 6.03 -50.38 25.84
C SER A 247 4.83 -50.80 26.72
N GLU A 248 5.09 -51.53 27.81
CA GLU A 248 4.04 -51.94 28.75
C GLU A 248 3.34 -50.74 29.42
N ALA A 249 4.12 -49.70 29.74
CA ALA A 249 3.59 -48.47 30.32
C ALA A 249 2.61 -47.77 29.36
N ASP A 250 3.00 -47.59 28.09
CA ASP A 250 2.15 -46.98 27.07
C ASP A 250 0.89 -47.79 26.81
N TYR A 251 1.03 -49.12 26.77
CA TYR A 251 -0.10 -50.03 26.62
C TYR A 251 -1.11 -49.85 27.76
N LYS A 252 -0.66 -49.89 29.03
CA LYS A 252 -1.53 -49.71 30.20
C LYS A 252 -2.26 -48.37 30.17
N ILE A 253 -1.55 -47.28 29.83
CA ILE A 253 -2.13 -45.93 29.74
C ILE A 253 -3.21 -45.87 28.65
N ARG A 254 -2.91 -46.36 27.44
CA ARG A 254 -3.84 -46.32 26.29
C ARG A 254 -5.08 -47.19 26.54
N ILE A 255 -4.91 -48.41 27.05
CA ILE A 255 -6.04 -49.29 27.39
C ILE A 255 -6.94 -48.66 28.44
N LYS A 256 -6.36 -48.08 29.51
CA LYS A 256 -7.13 -47.38 30.55
C LYS A 256 -7.93 -46.25 29.92
N LYS A 257 -7.30 -45.42 29.08
CA LYS A 257 -7.98 -44.29 28.43
C LYS A 257 -9.09 -44.71 27.47
N PHE A 258 -8.88 -45.74 26.66
CA PHE A 258 -9.93 -46.25 25.78
C PHE A 258 -11.11 -46.82 26.55
N LYS A 259 -10.87 -47.55 27.65
CA LYS A 259 -11.94 -48.04 28.53
C LYS A 259 -12.75 -46.89 29.16
N GLU A 260 -12.08 -45.83 29.61
CA GLU A 260 -12.76 -44.63 30.11
C GLU A 260 -13.65 -43.98 29.03
N LEU A 261 -13.12 -43.78 27.82
CA LEU A 261 -13.87 -43.20 26.70
C LEU A 261 -15.07 -44.05 26.28
N ILE A 262 -14.92 -45.38 26.24
CA ILE A 262 -16.03 -46.31 25.96
C ILE A 262 -17.11 -46.19 27.04
N ARG A 263 -16.72 -46.17 28.32
CA ARG A 263 -17.65 -46.02 29.45
C ARG A 263 -18.43 -44.70 29.37
N ASP A 264 -17.75 -43.61 29.02
CA ASP A 264 -18.41 -42.31 28.83
C ASP A 264 -19.37 -42.28 27.65
N ILE A 265 -19.00 -42.89 26.52
CA ILE A 265 -19.90 -43.03 25.37
C ILE A 265 -21.12 -43.87 25.74
N ASP A 266 -20.93 -44.98 26.46
CA ASP A 266 -22.04 -45.85 26.89
C ASP A 266 -23.00 -45.14 27.85
N ARG A 267 -22.47 -44.35 28.79
CA ARG A 267 -23.27 -43.47 29.64
C ARG A 267 -24.10 -42.48 28.81
N GLN A 268 -23.48 -41.81 27.83
CA GLN A 268 -24.20 -40.86 26.96
C GLN A 268 -25.27 -41.55 26.10
N ILE A 269 -24.99 -42.75 25.60
CA ILE A 269 -25.96 -43.58 24.87
C ILE A 269 -27.14 -43.92 25.77
N MET A 270 -26.90 -44.30 27.03
CA MET A 270 -27.95 -44.63 28.00
C MET A 270 -28.86 -43.44 28.27
N VAL A 271 -28.28 -42.26 28.54
CA VAL A 271 -29.05 -41.01 28.71
C VAL A 271 -29.89 -40.70 27.47
N LEU A 272 -29.32 -40.82 26.27
CA LEU A 272 -30.07 -40.58 25.02
C LEU A 272 -31.20 -41.59 24.79
N LYS A 273 -31.00 -42.86 25.18
CA LYS A 273 -32.07 -43.88 25.11
C LYS A 273 -33.21 -43.53 26.06
N GLU A 274 -32.90 -43.11 27.27
CA GLU A 274 -33.90 -42.67 28.26
C GLU A 274 -34.68 -41.45 27.75
N ASP A 275 -33.99 -40.45 27.21
CA ASP A 275 -34.61 -39.25 26.62
C ASP A 275 -35.50 -39.59 25.43
N LEU A 276 -35.05 -40.47 24.52
CA LEU A 276 -35.86 -40.96 23.40
C LEU A 276 -37.10 -41.71 23.90
N PHE A 277 -36.97 -42.50 24.96
CA PHE A 277 -38.08 -43.22 25.58
C PHE A 277 -39.11 -42.25 26.18
N LYS A 278 -38.66 -41.23 26.93
CA LYS A 278 -39.51 -40.16 27.48
C LYS A 278 -40.25 -39.41 26.37
N LEU A 279 -39.58 -39.07 25.27
CA LEU A 279 -40.21 -38.43 24.11
C LEU A 279 -41.24 -39.32 23.40
N ASN A 280 -41.01 -40.64 23.33
CA ASN A 280 -41.97 -41.58 22.75
C ASN A 280 -43.20 -41.77 23.66
N LYS A 281 -43.01 -41.84 24.99
CA LYS A 281 -44.13 -41.94 25.95
C LYS A 281 -45.00 -40.69 25.93
N LYS A 282 -44.39 -39.50 25.91
CA LYS A 282 -45.09 -38.20 25.86
C LYS A 282 -45.93 -38.03 24.58
N ASN A 283 -45.48 -38.56 23.45
CA ASN A 283 -46.27 -38.54 22.21
C ASN A 283 -47.47 -39.51 22.24
N LYS A 284 -47.41 -40.62 22.99
CA LYS A 284 -48.53 -41.58 23.13
C LYS A 284 -49.64 -41.09 24.05
N THR A 285 -49.32 -40.27 25.05
CA THR A 285 -50.28 -39.73 26.03
C THR A 285 -50.80 -38.34 25.69
N SER A 286 -50.39 -37.72 24.57
CA SER A 286 -50.87 -36.39 24.20
C SER A 286 -52.32 -36.44 23.66
N PRO A 287 -53.24 -35.58 24.15
CA PRO A 287 -54.68 -35.65 23.86
C PRO A 287 -55.08 -35.21 22.43
N LYS A 288 -54.13 -35.12 21.48
CA LYS A 288 -54.43 -34.76 20.08
C LYS A 288 -55.30 -35.79 19.34
N LYS A 289 -55.49 -36.99 19.88
CA LYS A 289 -56.50 -37.95 19.37
C LYS A 289 -57.95 -37.62 19.79
N ARG A 290 -58.20 -36.67 20.71
CA ARG A 290 -59.56 -36.28 21.11
C ARG A 290 -60.12 -35.07 20.36
N LEU A 291 -59.28 -34.25 19.71
CA LEU A 291 -59.74 -33.03 19.00
C LEU A 291 -60.15 -33.27 17.54
N PHE A 292 -59.73 -34.38 16.92
CA PHE A 292 -60.20 -34.77 15.58
C PHE A 292 -61.58 -35.44 15.56
N HIS A 293 -62.16 -35.75 16.73
CA HIS A 293 -63.48 -36.37 16.85
C HIS A 293 -64.61 -35.40 17.24
N ILE A 294 -64.31 -34.09 17.34
CA ILE A 294 -65.28 -33.05 17.74
C ILE A 294 -65.53 -32.03 16.60
N LEU A 295 -64.85 -32.16 15.45
CA LEU A 295 -64.97 -31.25 14.31
C LEU A 295 -65.29 -31.93 12.97
N PHE A 296 -65.77 -33.18 13.02
CA PHE A 296 -66.49 -33.89 11.96
C PHE A 296 -67.61 -34.69 12.61
#